data_AF-A0A2D6UJ43-F1
#
_entry.id   AF-A0A2D6UJ43-F1
#
_cell.length_a   1.000
_cell.length_b   1.000
_cell.length_c   1.000
_cell.angle_alpha   90.00
_cell.angle_beta   90.00
_cell.angle_gamma   90.00
#
_symmetry.space_group_name_H-M   'P 1'
#
loop_
_entity.id
_entity.type
_entity.pdbx_description
1 polymer ?
#
loop_
_entity_poly.entity_id
_entity_poly.type
_entity_poly.pdbx_seq_one_letter_code
_entity_poly.pdbx_strand_id
1 'polypeptide(L)'
;MALGKVSLDAPLQDFTIPGFSKNGLPSWILKGTELQYLNQKNANVKRMNLQILTGNGDRSVETDFFSPSAKFFLNENRALGEQSLSVRGSNFKITGKEWQWDGNSRTVKIQKEVRITFNESIQLF
;
A
#
# COMPACT_ATOMS: atom_id res chain seq x y z
N MET A 1 22.40 18.96 26.52
CA MET A 1 21.61 18.83 25.27
C MET A 1 20.88 17.49 25.31
N ALA A 2 19.58 17.49 25.60
CA ALA A 2 18.77 16.29 25.52
C ALA A 2 18.29 16.13 24.07
N LEU A 3 18.70 15.04 23.41
CA LEU A 3 18.11 14.62 22.15
C LEU A 3 16.64 14.31 22.44
N GLY A 4 15.73 15.10 21.88
CA GLY A 4 14.29 14.87 22.01
C GLY A 4 13.98 13.45 21.54
N LYS A 5 13.61 12.57 22.47
CA LYS A 5 12.94 11.32 22.13
C LYS A 5 11.65 11.73 21.41
N VAL A 6 11.60 11.51 20.10
CA VAL A 6 10.33 11.45 19.38
C VAL A 6 9.52 10.37 20.08
N SER A 7 8.55 10.78 20.88
CA SER A 7 7.56 9.88 21.45
C SER A 7 6.74 9.34 20.28
N LEU A 8 6.79 8.02 20.07
CA LEU A 8 5.99 7.29 19.08
C LEU A 8 4.52 7.19 19.50
N ASP A 9 4.09 7.92 20.54
CA ASP A 9 2.83 7.66 21.23
C ASP A 9 1.63 8.32 20.54
N ALA A 10 1.84 9.34 19.71
CA ALA A 10 0.76 10.01 18.97
C ALA A 10 0.64 9.47 17.54
N PRO A 11 -0.57 9.10 17.08
CA PRO A 11 -0.79 8.67 15.70
C PRO A 11 -0.55 9.81 14.71
N LEU A 12 0.04 9.50 13.56
CA LEU A 12 0.12 10.45 12.43
C LEU A 12 -1.24 10.55 11.77
N GLN A 13 -1.75 11.77 11.60
CA GLN A 13 -3.02 12.04 10.91
C GLN A 13 -2.75 12.43 9.45
N ASP A 14 -3.67 12.07 8.54
CA ASP A 14 -3.67 12.47 7.11
C ASP A 14 -2.29 12.41 6.44
N PHE A 15 -1.61 11.28 6.66
CA PHE A 15 -0.19 11.15 6.36
C PHE A 15 0.07 10.76 4.91
N THR A 16 1.30 11.02 4.45
CA THR A 16 1.83 10.55 3.16
C THR A 16 3.29 10.15 3.34
N ILE A 17 3.62 8.89 3.03
CA ILE A 17 4.97 8.32 3.18
C ILE A 17 5.39 7.71 1.84
N PRO A 18 6.42 8.27 1.16
CA PRO A 18 7.00 7.63 -0.01
C PRO A 18 7.95 6.50 0.40
N GLY A 19 7.94 5.42 -0.38
CA GLY A 19 8.97 4.40 -0.34
C GLY A 19 9.80 4.40 -1.61
N PHE A 20 11.04 3.97 -1.47
CA PHE A 20 12.05 4.06 -2.51
C PHE A 20 12.56 2.67 -2.88
N SER A 21 12.79 2.45 -4.17
CA SER A 21 13.49 1.26 -4.67
C SER A 21 15.00 1.34 -4.38
N LYS A 22 15.72 0.23 -4.62
CA LYS A 22 17.16 0.12 -4.39
C LYS A 22 18.02 1.15 -5.13
N ASN A 23 17.52 1.66 -6.26
CA ASN A 23 18.16 2.74 -7.04
C ASN A 23 17.83 4.15 -6.52
N GLY A 24 17.11 4.28 -5.40
CA GLY A 24 16.75 5.56 -4.79
C GLY A 24 15.58 6.28 -5.44
N LEU A 25 14.89 5.67 -6.41
CA LEU A 25 13.69 6.25 -7.02
C LEU A 25 12.43 5.94 -6.19
N PRO A 26 11.46 6.86 -6.10
CA PRO A 26 10.15 6.55 -5.52
C PRO A 26 9.50 5.37 -6.27
N SER A 27 9.07 4.36 -5.52
CA SER A 27 8.43 3.16 -6.08
C SER A 27 7.00 2.94 -5.58
N TRP A 28 6.65 3.54 -4.44
CA TRP A 28 5.29 3.56 -3.92
C TRP A 28 5.06 4.74 -2.98
N ILE A 29 3.79 5.06 -2.74
CA ILE A 29 3.35 6.08 -1.79
C ILE A 29 2.26 5.47 -0.91
N LEU A 30 2.47 5.48 0.41
CA LEU A 30 1.48 5.08 1.40
C LEU A 30 0.78 6.32 1.97
N LYS A 31 -0.54 6.32 1.92
CA LYS A 31 -1.41 7.36 2.50
C LYS A 31 -2.45 6.71 3.40
N GLY A 32 -3.00 7.50 4.32
CA GLY A 32 -4.11 7.08 5.17
C GLY A 32 -4.53 8.19 6.11
N THR A 33 -5.68 8.03 6.75
CA THR A 33 -6.18 9.03 7.72
C THR A 33 -5.46 8.94 9.05
N GLU A 34 -4.97 7.75 9.42
CA GLU A 34 -4.25 7.54 10.67
C GLU A 34 -3.17 6.47 10.48
N LEU A 35 -1.96 6.74 10.99
CA LEU A 35 -0.91 5.74 11.19
C LEU A 35 -0.53 5.70 12.66
N GLN A 36 -0.81 4.58 13.29
CA GLN A 36 -0.39 4.29 14.67
C GLN A 36 0.81 3.36 14.64
N TYR A 37 1.96 3.84 15.12
CA TYR A 37 3.12 2.99 15.31
C TYR A 37 2.82 1.97 16.41
N LEU A 38 3.08 0.70 16.11
CA LEU A 38 3.10 -0.39 17.10
C LEU A 38 4.49 -0.53 17.71
N ASN A 39 5.51 -0.25 16.91
CA ASN A 39 6.92 -0.14 17.27
C ASN A 39 7.67 0.55 16.13
N GLN A 40 9.01 0.60 16.20
CA GLN A 40 9.85 1.21 15.17
C GLN A 40 9.74 0.57 13.77
N LYS A 41 9.20 -0.64 13.66
CA LYS A 41 9.17 -1.44 12.42
C LYS A 41 7.76 -1.64 11.85
N ASN A 42 6.73 -1.50 12.70
CA ASN A 42 5.37 -1.89 12.38
C ASN A 42 4.39 -0.77 12.71
N ALA A 43 3.39 -0.58 11.85
CA ALA A 43 2.32 0.37 12.07
C ALA A 43 0.97 -0.19 11.63
N ASN A 44 -0.10 0.25 12.31
CA ASN A 44 -1.47 0.09 11.85
C ASN A 44 -1.87 1.34 11.08
N VAL A 45 -2.52 1.14 9.93
CA VAL A 45 -2.96 2.20 9.03
C VAL A 45 -4.48 2.13 8.88
N LYS A 46 -5.17 3.25 9.13
CA LYS A 46 -6.61 3.40 8.85
C LYS A 46 -6.81 4.07 7.50
N ARG A 47 -7.82 3.59 6.76
CA ARG A 47 -8.19 4.05 5.41
C ARG A 47 -6.97 4.10 4.49
N MET A 48 -6.24 3.00 4.46
CA MET A 48 -5.02 2.85 3.68
C MET A 48 -5.29 3.10 2.20
N ASN A 49 -4.46 3.94 1.59
CA ASN A 49 -4.28 4.04 0.16
C ASN A 49 -2.80 3.84 -0.19
N LEU A 50 -2.47 2.73 -0.85
CA LEU A 50 -1.11 2.42 -1.29
C LEU A 50 -1.04 2.55 -2.81
N GLN A 51 -0.23 3.49 -3.28
CA GLN A 51 -0.06 3.80 -4.70
C GLN A 51 1.26 3.22 -5.18
N ILE A 52 1.22 2.30 -6.13
CA ILE A 52 2.42 1.75 -6.78
C ILE A 52 2.74 2.63 -7.98
N LEU A 53 3.99 3.06 -8.08
CA LEU A 53 4.46 3.94 -9.15
C LEU A 53 5.10 3.13 -10.28
N THR A 54 5.12 3.69 -11.48
CA THR A 54 5.79 3.09 -12.66
C THR A 54 7.29 2.90 -12.48
N GLY A 55 7.93 3.69 -11.60
CA GLY A 55 9.34 3.54 -11.21
C GLY A 55 10.35 4.09 -12.22
N ASN A 56 9.90 4.89 -13.20
CA ASN A 56 10.74 5.55 -14.22
C ASN A 56 11.14 6.99 -13.81
N GLY A 57 10.94 7.37 -12.55
CA GLY A 57 11.25 8.70 -12.03
C GLY A 57 10.11 9.72 -12.19
N ASP A 58 9.12 9.43 -13.04
CA ASP A 58 7.84 10.11 -12.97
C ASP A 58 7.03 9.58 -11.77
N ARG A 59 6.17 10.42 -11.20
CA ARG A 59 5.29 10.03 -10.07
C ARG A 59 3.94 9.51 -10.58
N SER A 60 3.91 8.90 -11.77
CA SER A 60 2.67 8.33 -12.30
C SER A 60 2.29 7.07 -11.51
N VAL A 61 1.01 6.98 -11.18
CA VAL A 61 0.46 5.85 -10.43
C VAL A 61 0.10 4.75 -11.41
N GLU A 62 0.77 3.61 -11.30
CA GLU A 62 0.48 2.41 -12.08
C GLU A 62 -0.71 1.64 -11.47
N THR A 63 -0.76 1.54 -10.15
CA THR A 63 -1.81 0.78 -9.45
C THR A 63 -2.13 1.40 -8.09
N ASP A 64 -3.42 1.48 -7.77
CA ASP A 64 -3.93 2.06 -6.53
C ASP A 64 -4.61 0.98 -5.67
N PHE A 65 -4.16 0.83 -4.43
CA PHE A 65 -4.66 -0.14 -3.46
C PHE A 65 -5.42 0.60 -2.37
N PHE A 66 -6.60 0.12 -2.01
CA PHE A 66 -7.39 0.66 -0.91
C PHE A 66 -7.81 -0.43 0.07
N SER A 67 -7.64 -0.19 1.36
CA SER A 67 -8.17 -1.03 2.44
C SER A 67 -8.64 -0.16 3.62
N PRO A 68 -9.75 -0.48 4.30
CA PRO A 68 -10.18 0.30 5.47
C PRO A 68 -9.19 0.19 6.65
N SER A 69 -8.44 -0.92 6.73
CA SER A 69 -7.39 -1.16 7.72
C SER A 69 -6.27 -2.01 7.13
N ALA A 70 -5.03 -1.74 7.50
CA ALA A 70 -3.88 -2.56 7.16
C ALA A 70 -2.80 -2.48 8.24
N LYS A 71 -1.97 -3.52 8.33
CA LYS A 71 -0.71 -3.50 9.05
C LYS A 71 0.42 -3.34 8.04
N PHE A 72 1.27 -2.34 8.26
CA PHE A 72 2.42 -2.05 7.41
C PHE A 72 3.73 -2.37 8.15
N PHE A 73 4.64 -3.07 7.47
CA PHE A 73 5.96 -3.46 7.96
C PHE A 73 7.00 -2.60 7.23
N LEU A 74 7.33 -1.44 7.80
CA LEU A 74 8.07 -0.37 7.14
C LEU A 74 9.45 -0.83 6.66
N ASN A 75 10.16 -1.63 7.46
CA ASN A 75 11.50 -2.12 7.14
C ASN A 75 11.49 -3.30 6.16
N GLU A 76 10.36 -4.00 6.04
CA GLU A 76 10.24 -5.17 5.16
C GLU A 76 9.63 -4.80 3.81
N ASN A 77 9.11 -3.58 3.68
CA ASN A 77 8.36 -3.13 2.51
C ASN A 77 7.17 -4.06 2.22
N ARG A 78 6.39 -4.39 3.27
CA ARG A 78 5.24 -5.29 3.19
C ARG A 78 4.02 -4.70 3.86
N ALA A 79 2.85 -5.14 3.42
CA ALA A 79 1.58 -4.83 4.07
C ALA A 79 0.68 -6.06 4.11
N LEU A 80 -0.20 -6.14 5.10
CA LEU A 80 -1.27 -7.13 5.15
C LEU A 80 -2.56 -6.52 5.67
N GLY A 81 -3.69 -7.14 5.33
CA GLY A 81 -4.99 -6.76 5.86
C GLY A 81 -5.96 -7.93 5.87
N GLU A 82 -6.71 -8.04 6.96
CA GLU A 82 -7.79 -9.02 7.09
C GLU A 82 -9.08 -8.54 6.39
N GLN A 83 -9.26 -7.21 6.32
CA GLN A 83 -10.40 -6.57 5.68
C GLN A 83 -10.27 -6.51 4.16
N SER A 84 -11.29 -5.93 3.52
CA SER A 84 -11.37 -5.83 2.07
C SER A 84 -10.21 -5.03 1.47
N LEU A 85 -9.60 -5.55 0.41
CA LEU A 85 -8.73 -4.83 -0.50
C LEU A 85 -9.50 -4.51 -1.80
N SER A 86 -9.32 -3.31 -2.32
CA SER A 86 -9.63 -2.95 -3.70
C SER A 86 -8.35 -2.51 -4.39
N VAL A 87 -7.99 -3.15 -5.49
CA VAL A 87 -6.86 -2.79 -6.35
C VAL A 87 -7.41 -2.27 -7.67
N ARG A 88 -6.91 -1.13 -8.14
CA ARG A 88 -7.27 -0.51 -9.42
C ARG A 88 -6.01 -0.28 -10.25
N GLY A 89 -5.90 -0.98 -11.36
CA GLY A 89 -4.95 -0.68 -12.43
C GLY A 89 -5.62 0.11 -13.55
N SER A 90 -4.93 0.27 -14.68
CA SER A 90 -5.45 0.98 -15.86
C SER A 90 -6.62 0.27 -16.54
N ASN A 91 -6.57 -1.05 -16.64
CA ASN A 91 -7.53 -1.91 -17.36
C ASN A 91 -8.16 -3.00 -16.48
N PHE A 92 -7.88 -3.00 -15.17
CA PHE A 92 -8.41 -4.02 -14.27
C PHE A 92 -8.80 -3.46 -12.89
N LYS A 93 -9.74 -4.16 -12.25
CA LYS A 93 -10.07 -4.00 -10.84
C LYS A 93 -10.04 -5.36 -10.16
N ILE A 94 -9.40 -5.44 -9.00
CA ILE A 94 -9.40 -6.63 -8.14
C ILE A 94 -10.03 -6.25 -6.81
N THR A 95 -10.87 -7.12 -6.25
CA THR A 95 -11.33 -7.02 -4.87
C THR A 95 -11.16 -8.35 -4.16
N GLY A 96 -11.02 -8.33 -2.84
CA GLY A 96 -11.07 -9.52 -2.00
C GLY A 96 -10.69 -9.21 -0.56
N LYS A 97 -10.42 -10.23 0.25
CA LYS A 97 -10.07 -10.13 1.68
C LYS A 97 -8.86 -11.01 1.99
N GLU A 98 -8.31 -10.86 3.20
CA GLU A 98 -7.16 -11.62 3.70
C GLU A 98 -5.98 -11.56 2.71
N TRP A 99 -5.43 -10.37 2.61
CA TRP A 99 -4.45 -10.04 1.59
C TRP A 99 -3.09 -9.71 2.20
N GLN A 100 -2.06 -9.91 1.38
CA GLN A 100 -0.67 -9.57 1.68
C GLN A 100 -0.04 -8.94 0.44
N TRP A 101 0.68 -7.85 0.63
CA TRP A 101 1.47 -7.18 -0.38
C TRP A 101 2.95 -7.22 0.00
N ASP A 102 3.78 -7.51 -0.99
CA ASP A 102 5.24 -7.48 -0.90
C ASP A 102 5.77 -6.51 -1.97
N GLY A 103 6.31 -5.39 -1.51
CA GLY A 103 6.84 -4.35 -2.37
C GLY A 103 8.19 -4.68 -3.00
N ASN A 104 8.92 -5.69 -2.51
CA ASN A 104 10.17 -6.12 -3.13
C ASN A 104 9.91 -6.93 -4.39
N SER A 105 8.89 -7.80 -4.34
CA SER A 105 8.43 -8.58 -5.49
C SER A 105 7.28 -7.92 -6.26
N ARG A 106 6.81 -6.75 -5.80
CA ARG A 106 5.64 -6.04 -6.33
C ARG A 106 4.40 -6.94 -6.48
N THR A 107 4.23 -7.88 -5.55
CA THR A 107 3.19 -8.91 -5.63
C THR A 107 2.11 -8.69 -4.57
N VAL A 108 0.86 -8.96 -4.93
CA VAL A 108 -0.25 -9.05 -3.99
C VAL A 108 -0.84 -10.46 -4.01
N LYS A 109 -1.06 -11.04 -2.83
CA LYS A 109 -1.77 -12.30 -2.62
C LYS A 109 -3.08 -11.99 -1.90
N ILE A 110 -4.19 -12.52 -2.39
CA ILE A 110 -5.53 -12.31 -1.83
C ILE A 110 -6.19 -13.68 -1.67
N GLN A 111 -6.66 -14.01 -0.46
CA GLN A 111 -7.04 -15.39 -0.13
C GLN A 111 -8.55 -15.64 -0.20
N LYS A 112 -9.38 -14.62 0.02
CA LYS A 112 -10.84 -14.79 0.12
C LYS A 112 -11.61 -13.80 -0.73
N GLU A 113 -12.78 -14.23 -1.18
CA GLU A 113 -13.77 -13.39 -1.90
C GLU A 113 -13.16 -12.66 -3.10
N VAL A 114 -12.22 -13.31 -3.81
CA VAL A 114 -11.50 -12.70 -4.91
C VAL A 114 -12.44 -12.50 -6.09
N ARG A 115 -12.52 -11.27 -6.58
CA ARG A 115 -13.18 -10.91 -7.83
C ARG A 115 -12.22 -10.08 -8.67
N ILE A 116 -12.08 -10.45 -9.93
CA ILE A 116 -11.29 -9.72 -10.92
C ILE A 116 -12.23 -9.26 -12.01
N THR A 117 -12.09 -8.00 -12.43
CA THR A 117 -12.82 -7.43 -13.56
C THR A 117 -11.80 -6.79 -14.49
N PHE A 118 -11.78 -7.24 -15.74
CA PHE A 118 -11.00 -6.62 -16.81
C PHE A 118 -11.92 -5.73 -17.63
N ASN A 119 -11.47 -4.51 -17.89
CA ASN A 119 -12.17 -3.54 -18.72
C ASN A 119 -11.45 -3.48 -20.07
N GLU A 120 -11.54 -4.58 -20.82
CA GLU A 120 -11.02 -4.67 -22.18
C GLU A 120 -12.14 -5.00 -23.16
N SER A 121 -12.02 -4.44 -24.36
CA SER A 121 -12.91 -4.82 -25.46
C SER A 121 -12.46 -6.18 -25.97
N ILE A 122 -13.27 -7.21 -25.76
CA ILE A 122 -13.05 -8.51 -26.41
C ILE A 122 -13.55 -8.38 -27.84
N GLN A 123 -12.64 -8.35 -28.81
CA GLN A 123 -13.01 -8.65 -30.20
C GLN A 123 -13.18 -10.16 -30.33
N LEU A 124 -14.43 -10.59 -30.51
CA LEU A 124 -14.73 -11.96 -30.92
C LEU A 124 -14.59 -12.00 -32.46
N PHE A 125 -13.76 -12.93 -32.94
CA PHE A 125 -13.55 -13.19 -34.36
C PHE A 125 -14.77 -13.87 -34.99
#